data_AF-A0A847BHZ7-F1
#
_entry.id   AF-A0A847BHZ7-F1
#
_cell.length_a   1.000
_cell.length_b   1.000
_cell.length_c   1.000
_cell.angle_alpha   90.00
_cell.angle_beta   90.00
_cell.angle_gamma   90.00
#
_symmetry.space_group_name_H-M   'P 1'
#
loop_
_entity.id
_entity.type
_entity.pdbx_description
1 polymer ?
#
loop_
_entity_poly.entity_id
_entity_poly.type
_entity_poly.pdbx_seq_one_letter_code
_entity_poly.pdbx_strand_id
1 'polypeptide(L)'
;AKAGVMLSQFVPARHRTNDLFAPGWRPGSEQLMSVMDRINQRMGRGTVRLAQEEAATGWEMRRRFLSPAYTTRWEDLPEAW
;
A
#
# COMPACT_ATOMS: atom_id res chain seq x y z
N ALA A 1 19.99 7.81 -0.03
CA ALA A 1 19.29 8.10 -1.30
C ALA A 1 17.92 8.70 -0.98
N LYS A 2 17.50 9.77 -1.68
CA LYS A 2 16.15 10.35 -1.55
C LYS A 2 15.33 9.92 -2.76
N ALA A 3 14.18 9.31 -2.54
CA ALA A 3 13.24 8.92 -3.60
C ALA A 3 11.97 9.75 -3.46
N GLY A 4 11.45 10.27 -4.58
CA GLY A 4 10.14 10.90 -4.64
C GLY A 4 9.06 9.87 -4.92
N VAL A 5 7.94 9.93 -4.21
CA VAL A 5 6.75 9.12 -4.52
C VAL A 5 5.81 10.01 -5.32
N MET A 6 5.52 9.62 -6.57
CA MET A 6 4.54 10.28 -7.41
C MET A 6 3.34 9.35 -7.60
N LEU A 7 2.15 9.83 -7.26
CA LEU A 7 0.91 9.16 -7.59
C LEU A 7 0.39 9.75 -8.90
N SER A 8 0.12 8.90 -9.88
CA SER A 8 -0.46 9.26 -11.17
C SER A 8 -1.58 8.27 -11.54
N GLN A 9 -2.38 8.62 -12.55
CA GLN A 9 -3.50 7.81 -13.05
C GLN A 9 -4.65 7.58 -12.05
N PHE A 10 -5.19 8.67 -11.50
CA PHE A 10 -6.44 8.58 -10.73
C PHE A 10 -7.60 8.21 -11.66
N VAL A 11 -8.27 7.10 -11.33
CA VAL A 11 -9.49 6.66 -12.02
C VAL A 11 -10.70 6.89 -11.13
N PRO A 12 -11.84 7.34 -11.68
CA PRO A 12 -13.10 7.36 -10.93
C PRO A 12 -13.44 5.95 -10.45
N ALA A 13 -14.00 5.83 -9.24
CA ALA A 13 -14.33 4.53 -8.62
C ALA A 13 -15.15 3.60 -9.55
N ARG A 14 -16.04 4.18 -10.35
CA ARG A 14 -16.89 3.49 -11.33
C ARG A 14 -16.16 2.95 -12.58
N HIS A 15 -14.95 3.42 -12.87
CA HIS A 15 -14.18 3.06 -14.06
C HIS A 15 -12.91 2.26 -13.73
N ARG A 16 -12.90 1.59 -12.57
CA ARG A 16 -11.80 0.71 -12.18
C ARG A 16 -11.98 -0.67 -12.82
N THR A 17 -10.99 -1.10 -13.60
CA THR A 17 -10.89 -2.50 -14.05
C THR A 17 -10.50 -3.39 -12.87
N ASN A 18 -11.17 -4.53 -12.71
CA ASN A 18 -10.75 -5.53 -11.74
C ASN A 18 -9.42 -6.15 -12.16
N ASP A 19 -8.54 -6.36 -11.19
CA ASP A 19 -7.32 -7.13 -11.41
C ASP A 19 -7.69 -8.60 -11.59
N LEU A 20 -6.98 -9.28 -12.49
CA LEU A 20 -7.21 -10.67 -12.86
C LEU A 20 -6.95 -11.63 -11.69
N PHE A 21 -6.09 -11.23 -10.75
CA PHE A 21 -5.69 -12.04 -9.60
C PHE A 21 -6.16 -11.50 -8.26
N ALA A 22 -6.68 -10.26 -8.20
CA ALA A 22 -7.18 -9.71 -6.94
C ALA A 22 -8.62 -10.16 -6.68
N PRO A 23 -8.99 -10.41 -5.40
CA PRO A 23 -10.39 -10.57 -5.06
C PRO A 23 -11.18 -9.32 -5.49
N GLY A 24 -12.36 -9.56 -6.04
CA GLY A 24 -13.26 -8.51 -6.51
C GLY A 24 -13.69 -7.54 -5.40
N TRP A 25 -14.52 -6.57 -5.77
CA TRP A 25 -15.02 -5.56 -4.85
C TRP A 25 -15.67 -6.19 -3.61
N ARG A 26 -15.27 -5.72 -2.42
CA ARG A 26 -15.87 -6.15 -1.16
C ARG A 26 -17.22 -5.45 -0.96
N PRO A 27 -18.34 -6.17 -0.87
CA PRO A 27 -19.63 -5.57 -0.54
C PRO A 27 -19.55 -4.76 0.76
N GLY A 28 -20.15 -3.56 0.78
CA GLY A 28 -20.18 -2.70 1.98
C GLY A 28 -18.91 -1.89 2.25
N SER A 29 -17.88 -1.98 1.41
CA SER A 29 -16.63 -1.22 1.60
C SER A 29 -16.82 0.31 1.52
N GLU A 30 -17.71 0.82 0.65
CA GLU A 30 -18.10 2.23 0.61
C GLU A 30 -18.73 2.71 1.93
N GLN A 31 -19.68 1.93 2.46
CA GLN A 31 -20.37 2.27 3.70
C GLN A 31 -19.41 2.23 4.89
N LEU A 32 -18.51 1.24 4.92
CA LEU A 32 -17.45 1.15 5.91
C LEU A 32 -16.51 2.37 5.86
N MET A 33 -16.06 2.77 4.66
CA MET A 33 -15.21 3.96 4.49
C MET A 33 -15.93 5.22 4.96
N SER A 34 -17.21 5.40 4.60
CA SER A 34 -18.01 6.55 5.05
C SER A 34 -18.14 6.62 6.58
N VAL A 35 -18.34 5.47 7.25
CA VAL A 35 -18.40 5.41 8.72
C VAL A 35 -17.06 5.77 9.34
N MET A 36 -15.95 5.25 8.81
CA MET A 36 -14.61 5.59 9.29
C MET A 36 -14.32 7.09 9.14
N ASP A 37 -14.67 7.68 7.99
CA ASP A 37 -14.50 9.11 7.74
C ASP A 37 -15.31 9.96 8.71
N ARG A 38 -16.57 9.59 8.98
CA ARG A 38 -17.42 10.29 9.95
C ARG A 38 -16.84 10.25 11.36
N ILE A 39 -16.28 9.10 11.78
CA ILE A 39 -15.64 8.98 13.09
C ILE A 39 -14.38 9.86 13.15
N ASN A 40 -13.54 9.81 12.12
CA ASN A 40 -12.33 10.62 12.04
C ASN A 40 -12.61 12.13 11.97
N GLN A 41 -13.72 12.55 11.35
CA GLN A 41 -14.15 13.95 11.34
C GLN A 41 -14.57 14.44 12.73
N ARG A 42 -15.27 13.59 13.51
CA ARG A 42 -15.79 13.96 14.83
C ARG A 42 -14.76 13.90 15.95
N MET A 43 -13.89 12.88 15.92
CA MET A 43 -12.97 12.58 17.02
C MET A 43 -11.53 13.06 16.77
N GLY A 44 -11.23 13.52 15.55
CA GLY A 44 -9.90 13.95 15.13
C GLY A 44 -9.30 13.01 14.08
N ARG A 45 -8.49 13.59 13.18
CA ARG A 45 -7.92 12.88 12.03
C ARG A 45 -7.03 11.72 12.51
N GLY A 46 -7.33 10.51 12.05
CA GLY A 46 -6.56 9.30 12.37
C GLY A 46 -6.92 8.66 13.71
N THR A 47 -8.09 8.98 14.27
CA THR A 47 -8.64 8.29 15.46
C THR A 47 -8.91 6.81 15.17
N VAL A 48 -9.51 6.52 14.02
CA VAL A 48 -9.73 5.16 13.52
C VAL A 48 -8.87 4.94 12.29
N ARG A 49 -8.11 3.84 12.31
CA ARG A 49 -7.09 3.49 11.34
C ARG A 49 -7.25 2.02 10.96
N LEU A 50 -6.81 1.64 9.77
CA LEU A 50 -6.77 0.22 9.41
C LEU A 50 -5.68 -0.46 10.23
N ALA A 51 -5.94 -1.67 10.74
CA ALA A 51 -4.97 -2.40 11.55
C ALA A 51 -3.66 -2.74 10.80
N GLN A 52 -3.68 -2.70 9.46
CA GLN A 52 -2.50 -2.88 8.61
C GLN A 52 -1.69 -1.59 8.39
N GLU A 53 -2.20 -0.43 8.84
CA GLU A 53 -1.46 0.83 8.84
C GLU A 53 -0.49 0.79 10.03
N GLU A 54 0.81 0.67 9.77
CA GLU A 54 1.81 0.80 10.84
C GLU A 54 1.70 2.21 11.44
N ALA A 55 1.63 2.27 12.78
CA ALA A 55 1.41 3.50 13.53
C ALA A 55 2.64 4.40 13.41
N ALA A 56 2.73 5.21 12.35
CA ALA A 56 3.70 6.29 12.15
C ALA A 56 5.09 6.03 12.78
N THR A 57 5.65 4.84 12.59
CA THR A 57 7.09 4.67 12.71
C THR A 57 7.68 5.46 11.55
N GLY A 58 8.72 6.25 11.79
CA GLY A 58 9.29 7.15 10.78
C GLY A 58 9.52 6.47 9.43
N TRP A 59 9.61 7.27 8.37
CA TRP A 59 9.68 6.80 6.98
C TRP A 59 10.71 5.67 6.81
N GLU A 60 10.24 4.43 6.78
CA GLU A 60 11.10 3.25 6.66
C GLU A 60 10.88 2.62 5.28
N MET A 61 11.98 2.40 4.57
CA MET A 61 11.95 1.78 3.25
C MET A 61 11.56 0.30 3.41
N ARG A 62 10.33 -0.06 3.04
CA ARG A 62 9.86 -1.46 3.02
C ARG A 62 10.39 -2.18 1.77
N ARG A 63 11.56 -2.81 1.90
CA ARG A 63 12.25 -3.57 0.82
C ARG A 63 12.02 -5.09 0.87
N ARG A 64 10.84 -5.53 1.34
CA ARG A 64 10.52 -6.97 1.52
C ARG A 64 10.53 -7.78 0.22
N PHE A 65 10.40 -7.12 -0.92
CA PHE A 65 10.44 -7.73 -2.26
C PHE A 65 11.60 -7.19 -3.11
N LEU A 66 12.64 -6.64 -2.49
CA LEU A 66 13.83 -6.22 -3.24
C LEU A 66 14.53 -7.48 -3.77
N SER A 67 14.65 -7.58 -5.09
CA SER A 67 15.44 -8.63 -5.73
C SER A 67 16.92 -8.47 -5.33
N PRO A 68 17.66 -9.56 -5.14
CA PRO A 68 19.11 -9.51 -4.97
C PRO A 68 19.77 -8.78 -6.16
N ALA A 69 20.88 -8.11 -5.92
CA ALA A 69 21.57 -7.31 -6.93
C ALA A 69 22.46 -8.19 -7.83
N TYR A 70 21.85 -9.11 -8.56
CA TYR A 70 22.53 -10.16 -9.35
C TYR A 70 23.57 -9.64 -10.36
N THR A 71 23.45 -8.40 -10.82
CA THR A 71 24.34 -7.82 -11.84
C THR A 71 25.39 -6.88 -11.28
N THR A 72 25.25 -6.46 -10.01
CA THR A 72 26.11 -5.43 -9.42
C THR A 72 26.76 -5.86 -8.10
N ARG A 73 26.37 -7.01 -7.54
CA ARG A 73 26.94 -7.56 -6.31
C ARG A 73 27.13 -9.07 -6.42
N TRP A 74 28.39 -9.51 -6.38
CA TRP A 74 28.75 -10.93 -6.50
C TRP A 74 28.18 -11.80 -5.38
N GLU A 75 28.03 -11.25 -4.17
CA GLU A 75 27.43 -11.94 -3.00
C GLU A 75 25.95 -12.27 -3.16
N ASP A 76 25.27 -11.59 -4.09
CA ASP A 76 23.84 -11.74 -4.33
C ASP A 76 23.55 -12.75 -5.46
N LEU A 77 24.58 -13.38 -6.06
CA LEU A 77 24.42 -14.40 -7.10
C LEU A 77 23.92 -15.73 -6.51
N PRO A 78 22.97 -16.42 -7.19
CA PRO A 78 22.51 -17.72 -6.73
C PRO A 78 23.64 -18.75 -6.86
N GLU A 79 23.91 -19.47 -5.78
CA GLU A 79 24.83 -20.62 -5.80
C GLU A 79 24.19 -21.78 -6.58
N ALA A 80 24.91 -22.28 -7.57
CA ALA A 80 24.53 -23.50 -8.28
C ALA A 80 25.00 -24.71 -7.48
N TRP A 81 24.08 -25.64 -7.20
CA TRP A 81 24.38 -26.97 -6.66
C TRP A 81 24.85 -27.91 -7.77
#